data_AF-A0A261VC34-F1
#
_entry.id   AF-A0A261VC34-F1
#
_cell.length_a   1.000
_cell.length_b   1.000
_cell.length_c   1.000
_cell.angle_alpha   90.00
_cell.angle_beta   90.00
_cell.angle_gamma   90.00
#
_symmetry.space_group_name_H-M   'P 1'
#
loop_
_entity.id
_entity.type
_entity.pdbx_description
1 polymer ?
#
loop_
_entity_poly.entity_id
_entity_poly.type
_entity_poly.pdbx_seq_one_letter_code
_entity_poly.pdbx_strand_id
1 'polypeptide(L)'
;MKSNRTLFALLALCLAGAAHAQSGTQEMQFPGTQPKSSANWSPPATLTMTVEPIAPAPAPIRDTPESIAEYQRCRTVSDRAAVTNEQRTAGVAACLKALQERRQPG
;
A
#
# COMPACT_ATOMS: atom_id res chain seq x y z
N MET A 1 -98.03 19.75 4.28
CA MET A 1 -96.99 20.35 3.40
C MET A 1 -95.95 21.00 4.29
N LYS A 2 -94.79 20.35 4.52
CA LYS A 2 -93.72 20.81 5.40
C LYS A 2 -92.46 21.05 4.55
N SER A 3 -91.81 22.17 4.80
CA SER A 3 -90.95 22.95 3.89
C SER A 3 -89.56 22.32 3.63
N ASN A 4 -89.23 22.03 2.37
CA ASN A 4 -87.95 21.50 1.86
C ASN A 4 -86.89 22.61 1.63
N ARG A 5 -86.62 23.48 2.60
CA ARG A 5 -85.69 24.61 2.42
C ARG A 5 -84.32 24.47 3.09
N THR A 6 -84.08 23.38 3.82
CA THR A 6 -82.85 23.14 4.59
C THR A 6 -81.80 22.28 3.89
N LEU A 7 -82.02 21.90 2.63
CA LEU A 7 -81.11 21.01 1.88
C LEU A 7 -80.13 21.75 0.95
N PHE A 8 -80.36 23.04 0.66
CA PHE A 8 -79.51 23.81 -0.25
C PHE A 8 -78.32 24.53 0.42
N ALA A 9 -78.22 24.51 1.75
CA ALA A 9 -77.13 25.18 2.46
C ALA A 9 -75.85 24.34 2.59
N LEU A 10 -75.92 23.01 2.37
CA LEU A 10 -74.78 22.09 2.57
C LEU A 10 -73.91 21.89 1.31
N LEU A 11 -74.34 22.36 0.14
CA LEU A 11 -73.58 22.18 -1.11
C LEU A 11 -72.56 23.30 -1.42
N ALA A 12 -72.60 24.41 -0.68
CA ALA A 12 -71.75 25.58 -0.94
C ALA A 12 -70.38 25.52 -0.24
N LEU A 13 -70.11 24.54 0.62
CA LEU A 13 -68.87 24.46 1.40
C LEU A 13 -67.78 23.60 0.76
N CYS A 14 -68.07 22.86 -0.33
CA CYS A 14 -67.10 21.99 -0.99
C CYS A 14 -66.32 22.65 -2.14
N LEU A 15 -66.62 23.89 -2.52
CA LEU A 15 -65.95 24.58 -3.64
C LEU A 15 -64.80 25.52 -3.24
N ALA A 16 -64.51 25.68 -1.94
CA ALA A 16 -63.51 26.64 -1.45
C ALA A 16 -62.17 26.01 -1.01
N GLY A 17 -61.88 24.77 -1.42
CA GLY A 17 -60.81 23.95 -0.82
C GLY A 17 -59.72 23.44 -1.75
N ALA A 18 -59.48 24.05 -2.91
CA ALA A 18 -58.37 23.65 -3.79
C ALA A 18 -57.61 24.87 -4.33
N ALA A 19 -57.11 25.69 -3.40
CA ALA A 19 -56.06 26.64 -3.71
C ALA A 19 -54.78 25.86 -4.03
N HIS A 20 -54.51 25.72 -5.33
CA HIS A 20 -53.22 25.53 -5.99
C HIS A 20 -52.01 25.38 -5.04
N ALA A 21 -51.62 24.13 -4.80
CA ALA A 21 -50.30 23.83 -4.26
C ALA A 21 -49.25 24.38 -5.24
N GLN A 22 -48.47 25.34 -4.76
CA GLN A 22 -47.41 25.99 -5.50
C GLN A 22 -46.33 24.97 -5.89
N SER A 23 -45.88 25.13 -7.13
CA SER A 23 -44.70 24.54 -7.76
C SER A 23 -43.49 24.45 -6.84
N GLY A 24 -43.04 23.22 -6.57
CA GLY A 24 -41.73 22.92 -6.04
C GLY A 24 -41.16 21.73 -6.80
N THR A 25 -40.32 21.99 -7.80
CA THR A 25 -39.49 20.96 -8.43
C THR A 25 -38.54 20.42 -7.36
N GLN A 26 -38.75 19.18 -6.91
CA GLN A 26 -37.73 18.49 -6.12
C GLN A 26 -36.57 18.17 -7.06
N GLU A 27 -35.52 18.99 -7.00
CA GLU A 27 -34.21 18.67 -7.55
C GLU A 27 -33.69 17.43 -6.81
N MET A 28 -33.88 16.24 -7.41
CA MET A 28 -33.20 15.03 -6.98
C MET A 28 -31.71 15.19 -7.26
N GLN A 29 -30.97 15.80 -6.33
CA GLN A 29 -29.51 15.90 -6.44
C GLN A 29 -28.91 14.50 -6.25
N PHE A 30 -28.78 13.78 -7.35
CA PHE A 30 -28.09 12.50 -7.40
C PHE A 30 -26.60 12.71 -7.07
N PRO A 31 -25.95 11.85 -6.27
CA PRO A 31 -24.58 12.06 -5.77
C PRO A 31 -23.47 11.96 -6.85
N GLY A 32 -23.78 12.18 -8.13
CA GLY A 32 -22.83 12.00 -9.24
C GLY A 32 -22.56 13.23 -10.12
N THR A 33 -23.34 14.32 -10.00
CA THR A 33 -23.20 15.49 -10.89
C THR A 33 -22.34 16.61 -10.31
N GLN A 34 -21.93 16.52 -9.04
CA GLN A 34 -21.17 17.58 -8.40
C GLN A 34 -19.67 17.48 -8.73
N PRO A 35 -19.00 18.62 -8.98
CA PRO A 35 -17.54 18.62 -9.16
C PRO A 35 -16.84 18.01 -7.96
N LYS A 36 -15.77 17.25 -8.19
CA LYS A 36 -14.94 16.63 -7.12
C LYS A 36 -14.39 17.65 -6.11
N SER A 37 -14.35 18.93 -6.49
CA SER A 37 -13.89 20.05 -5.66
C SER A 37 -15.01 20.79 -4.93
N SER A 38 -16.27 20.36 -5.07
CA SER A 38 -17.39 21.01 -4.39
C SER A 38 -17.38 20.70 -2.89
N ALA A 39 -17.88 21.63 -2.08
CA ALA A 39 -17.85 21.53 -0.61
C ALA A 39 -18.62 20.31 -0.04
N ASN A 40 -19.53 19.73 -0.82
CA ASN A 40 -20.32 18.56 -0.43
C ASN A 40 -19.75 17.25 -0.97
N TRP A 41 -18.64 17.29 -1.72
CA TRP A 41 -17.99 16.09 -2.22
C TRP A 41 -17.14 15.46 -1.12
N SER A 42 -17.63 14.35 -0.57
CA SER A 42 -16.85 13.57 0.39
C SER A 42 -15.66 12.92 -0.33
N PRO A 43 -14.44 12.96 0.26
CA PRO A 43 -13.30 12.26 -0.31
C PRO A 43 -13.58 10.74 -0.39
N PRO A 44 -12.91 10.01 -1.30
CA PRO A 44 -13.06 8.56 -1.37
C PRO A 44 -12.74 7.93 -0.01
N ALA A 45 -13.62 7.05 0.47
CA ALA A 45 -13.49 6.40 1.78
C ALA A 45 -12.32 5.41 1.86
N THR A 46 -11.64 5.15 0.75
CA THR A 46 -10.53 4.20 0.65
C THR A 46 -9.28 4.93 0.17
N LEU A 47 -8.22 4.85 0.97
CA LEU A 47 -6.90 5.32 0.58
C LEU A 47 -6.26 4.29 -0.35
N THR A 48 -5.81 4.73 -1.53
CA THR A 48 -4.96 3.93 -2.41
C THR A 48 -3.50 4.17 -2.05
N MET A 49 -2.76 3.12 -1.68
CA MET A 49 -1.31 3.20 -1.46
C MET A 49 -0.58 2.52 -2.61
N THR A 50 0.34 3.22 -3.27
CA THR A 50 1.31 2.62 -4.19
C THR A 50 2.44 2.03 -3.37
N VAL A 51 2.53 0.70 -3.32
CA VAL A 51 3.67 0.00 -2.73
C VAL A 51 4.78 -0.03 -3.79
N GLU A 52 5.88 0.66 -3.52
CA GLU A 52 7.10 0.46 -4.29
C GLU A 52 7.67 -0.92 -3.96
N PRO A 53 7.92 -1.78 -4.97
CA PRO A 53 8.53 -3.07 -4.73
C PRO A 53 9.97 -2.86 -4.23
N ILE A 54 10.22 -3.22 -2.98
CA ILE A 54 11.57 -3.25 -2.42
C ILE A 54 12.28 -4.44 -3.06
N ALA A 55 13.42 -4.19 -3.71
CA ALA A 55 14.25 -5.26 -4.24
C ALA A 55 14.68 -6.20 -3.10
N PRO A 56 14.60 -7.53 -3.30
CA PRO A 56 15.02 -8.47 -2.26
C PRO A 56 16.49 -8.25 -1.92
N ALA A 57 16.82 -8.37 -0.64
CA ALA A 57 18.20 -8.32 -0.19
C ALA A 57 19.04 -9.39 -0.93
N PRO A 58 20.28 -9.08 -1.32
CA PRO A 58 21.14 -10.06 -1.96
C PRO A 58 21.31 -11.29 -1.06
N ALA A 59 21.28 -12.48 -1.67
CA ALA A 59 21.44 -13.72 -0.93
C ALA A 59 22.78 -13.73 -0.16
N PRO A 60 22.81 -14.24 1.08
CA PRO A 60 24.06 -14.37 1.82
C PRO A 60 25.04 -15.25 1.04
N ILE A 61 26.21 -14.71 0.72
CA ILE A 61 27.30 -15.50 0.12
C ILE A 61 27.82 -16.45 1.21
N ARG A 62 27.67 -17.75 1.00
CA ARG A 62 28.23 -18.79 1.86
C ARG A 62 29.45 -19.38 1.16
N ASP A 63 30.52 -19.58 1.92
CA ASP A 63 31.68 -20.33 1.42
C ASP A 63 31.26 -21.77 1.12
N THR A 64 31.74 -22.32 0.01
CA THR A 64 31.53 -23.74 -0.30
C THR A 64 32.38 -24.60 0.65
N PRO A 65 32.01 -25.87 0.89
CA PRO A 65 32.82 -26.78 1.70
C PRO A 65 34.29 -26.88 1.24
N GLU A 66 34.52 -26.81 -0.07
CA GLU A 66 35.85 -26.83 -0.68
C GLU A 66 36.64 -25.57 -0.33
N SER A 67 36.01 -24.39 -0.36
CA SER A 67 36.67 -23.15 0.03
C SER A 67 37.02 -23.14 1.53
N ILE A 68 36.21 -23.77 2.37
CA ILE A 68 36.49 -23.89 3.81
C ILE A 68 37.68 -24.82 4.03
N ALA A 69 37.72 -25.97 3.34
CA ALA A 69 38.83 -26.91 3.41
C ALA A 69 40.15 -26.25 2.97
N GLU A 70 40.14 -25.48 1.89
CA GLU A 70 41.33 -24.77 1.41
C GLU A 70 41.80 -23.70 2.41
N TYR A 71 40.87 -22.97 3.02
CA TYR A 71 41.20 -22.02 4.08
C TYR A 71 41.87 -22.72 5.28
N GLN A 72 41.32 -23.85 5.73
CA GLN A 72 41.89 -24.63 6.84
C GLN A 72 43.30 -25.15 6.52
N ARG A 73 43.51 -25.62 5.29
CA ARG A 73 44.83 -26.02 4.79
C ARG A 73 45.81 -24.85 4.85
N CYS A 74 45.42 -23.69 4.32
CA CYS A 74 46.25 -22.48 4.33
C CYS A 74 46.63 -22.03 5.74
N ARG A 75 45.67 -22.05 6.67
CA ARG A 75 45.94 -21.75 8.08
C ARG A 75 46.99 -22.68 8.64
N THR A 76 46.81 -23.99 8.45
CA THR A 76 47.75 -25.00 8.95
C THR A 76 49.17 -24.77 8.41
N VAL A 77 49.31 -24.43 7.12
CA VAL A 77 50.61 -24.11 6.52
C VAL A 77 51.21 -22.84 7.11
N SER A 78 50.40 -21.78 7.23
CA SER A 78 50.85 -20.48 7.75
C SER A 78 51.25 -20.57 9.22
N ASP A 79 50.48 -21.31 10.02
CA ASP A 79 50.73 -21.55 11.44
C ASP A 79 52.02 -22.37 11.66
N ARG A 80 52.36 -23.30 10.75
CA ARG A 80 53.60 -24.07 10.81
C ARG A 80 54.83 -23.32 10.30
N ALA A 81 54.65 -22.43 9.31
CA ALA A 81 55.74 -21.69 8.69
C ALA A 81 56.12 -20.42 9.48
N ALA A 82 55.21 -19.91 10.30
CA ALA A 82 55.41 -18.66 11.03
C ALA A 82 56.18 -18.86 12.34
N VAL A 83 57.16 -17.99 12.57
CA VAL A 83 57.88 -17.86 13.84
C VAL A 83 57.28 -16.73 14.70
N THR A 84 56.65 -15.73 14.07
CA THR A 84 55.98 -14.61 14.75
C THR A 84 54.50 -14.49 14.37
N ASN A 85 53.75 -13.76 15.19
CA ASN A 85 52.34 -13.48 14.91
C ASN A 85 52.14 -12.63 13.64
N GLU A 86 53.03 -11.69 13.33
CA GLU A 86 52.96 -10.97 12.05
C GLU A 86 53.12 -11.93 10.87
N GLN A 87 54.10 -12.84 10.91
CA GLN A 87 54.34 -13.80 9.83
C GLN A 87 53.13 -14.73 9.62
N ARG A 88 52.51 -15.18 10.72
CA ARG A 88 51.30 -16.00 10.69
C ARG A 88 50.14 -15.26 10.03
N THR A 89 49.93 -14.01 10.43
CA THR A 89 48.84 -13.18 9.92
C THR A 89 49.05 -12.81 8.46
N ALA A 90 50.29 -12.50 8.07
CA ALA A 90 50.66 -12.22 6.69
C ALA A 90 50.44 -13.45 5.77
N GLY A 91 50.82 -14.65 6.23
CA GLY A 91 50.60 -15.90 5.48
C GLY A 91 49.11 -16.19 5.26
N VAL A 92 48.28 -16.03 6.30
CA VAL A 92 46.82 -16.20 6.18
C VAL A 92 46.21 -15.15 5.25
N ALA A 93 46.63 -13.89 5.34
CA ALA A 93 46.16 -12.81 4.48
C ALA A 93 46.47 -13.07 3.00
N ALA A 94 47.67 -13.58 2.69
CA ALA A 94 48.05 -13.97 1.34
C ALA A 94 47.16 -15.08 0.78
N CYS A 95 46.84 -16.10 1.59
CA CYS A 95 45.93 -17.17 1.15
C CYS A 95 44.50 -16.65 0.92
N LEU A 96 43.98 -15.82 1.82
CA LEU A 96 42.64 -15.25 1.66
C LEU A 96 42.52 -14.41 0.39
N LYS A 97 43.57 -13.64 0.06
CA LYS A 97 43.64 -12.90 -1.21
C LYS A 97 43.55 -13.84 -2.42
N ALA A 98 44.33 -14.91 -2.45
CA ALA A 98 44.29 -15.88 -3.54
C ALA A 98 42.93 -16.60 -3.65
N LEU A 99 42.27 -16.88 -2.52
CA LEU A 99 40.90 -17.41 -2.51
C LEU A 99 39.90 -16.41 -3.08
N GLN A 100 40.04 -15.13 -2.77
CA GLN A 100 39.16 -14.08 -3.27
C GLN A 100 39.35 -13.80 -4.76
N GLU A 101 40.59 -13.82 -5.26
CA GLU A 101 40.88 -13.72 -6.69
C GLU A 101 40.20 -14.84 -7.48
N ARG A 102 40.19 -16.07 -6.96
CA ARG A 102 39.46 -17.21 -7.57
C ARG A 102 37.94 -17.03 -7.59
N ARG A 103 37.39 -16.21 -6.68
CA ARG A 103 35.94 -15.95 -6.59
C ARG A 103 35.47 -14.85 -7.53
N GLN A 104 36.37 -14.00 -8.00
CA GLN A 104 36.01 -12.98 -8.99
C GLN A 104 35.94 -13.67 -10.36
N PRO A 105 34.75 -13.77 -10.98
CA PRO A 105 34.70 -14.08 -12.41
C PRO A 105 35.41 -12.94 -13.14
N GLY A 106 36.36 -13.29 -14.01
CA GLY A 106 37.07 -12.32 -14.85
C GLY A 106 36.14 -11.53 -15.77
#